data_AF-A0A381U5N4-F1
#
_entry.id   AF-A0A381U5N4-F1
#
_cell.length_a   1.000
_cell.length_b   1.000
_cell.length_c   1.000
_cell.angle_alpha   90.00
_cell.angle_beta   90.00
_cell.angle_gamma   90.00
#
_symmetry.space_group_name_H-M   'P 1'
#
loop_
_entity.id
_entity.type
_entity.pdbx_description
1 polymer ?
#
loop_
_entity_poly.entity_id
_entity_poly.type
_entity_poly.pdbx_seq_one_letter_code
_entity_poly.pdbx_strand_id
1 'polypeptide(L)'
;MDKDLLFPDIWNPSVDPLSIPLEEIDMSNPDIFMHDAIWPLFERLRKEDPVHYCKEACVDEDIGPYWSVTKYNDIMAVDTNYKIFSSEGSITLNDQQEEFTTPMFIAMDPPKHDIQRKA
;
A
#
# COMPACT_ATOMS: atom_id res chain seq x y z
N MET A 1 -17.67 9.22 -4.94
CA MET A 1 -16.29 9.57 -5.33
C MET A 1 -15.98 8.62 -6.47
N ASP A 2 -15.57 9.14 -7.61
CA ASP A 2 -15.55 8.39 -8.87
C ASP A 2 -14.31 7.48 -8.94
N LYS A 3 -14.33 6.40 -8.15
CA LYS A 3 -13.24 5.41 -8.09
C LYS A 3 -13.04 4.68 -9.42
N ASP A 4 -13.98 4.85 -10.36
CA ASP A 4 -13.94 4.33 -11.73
C ASP A 4 -12.81 4.95 -12.57
N LEU A 5 -12.22 6.07 -12.12
CA LEU A 5 -11.10 6.74 -12.81
C LEU A 5 -9.83 5.87 -12.92
N LEU A 6 -9.72 4.80 -12.13
CA LEU A 6 -8.58 3.88 -12.14
C LEU A 6 -8.94 2.44 -12.57
N PHE A 7 -10.22 2.12 -12.82
CA PHE A 7 -10.66 0.79 -13.27
C PHE A 7 -10.73 0.69 -14.81
N PRO A 8 -10.52 -0.50 -15.41
CA PRO A 8 -10.11 -0.65 -16.80
C PRO A 8 -11.25 -0.61 -17.80
N ASP A 9 -12.51 -0.48 -17.36
CA ASP A 9 -13.61 -0.20 -18.29
C ASP A 9 -13.58 1.25 -18.82
N ILE A 10 -12.72 2.12 -18.25
CA ILE A 10 -12.46 3.51 -18.66
C ILE A 10 -10.94 3.84 -18.65
N TRP A 11 -10.02 2.86 -18.60
CA TRP A 11 -8.60 3.20 -18.46
C TRP A 11 -7.94 3.59 -19.79
N ASN A 12 -7.54 4.86 -19.86
CA ASN A 12 -6.72 5.43 -20.91
C ASN A 12 -5.27 5.52 -20.39
N PRO A 13 -4.28 4.86 -21.03
CA PRO A 13 -2.85 5.02 -20.68
C PRO A 13 -2.32 6.46 -20.81
N SER A 14 -3.18 7.40 -21.23
CA SER A 14 -2.93 8.83 -21.33
C SER A 14 -3.52 9.65 -20.17
N VAL A 15 -4.08 9.04 -19.11
CA VAL A 15 -4.54 9.82 -17.94
C VAL A 15 -3.34 10.55 -17.35
N ASP A 16 -3.40 11.88 -17.39
CA ASP A 16 -2.40 12.73 -16.77
C ASP A 16 -2.52 12.57 -15.25
N PRO A 17 -1.48 12.07 -14.55
CA PRO A 17 -1.49 11.96 -13.10
C PRO A 17 -1.84 13.28 -12.41
N LEU A 18 -1.51 14.43 -13.01
CA LEU A 18 -1.80 15.75 -12.46
C LEU A 18 -3.28 16.13 -12.54
N SER A 19 -4.06 15.45 -13.37
CA SER A 19 -5.50 15.68 -13.49
C SER A 19 -6.33 15.04 -12.37
N ILE A 20 -5.74 14.10 -11.62
CA ILE A 20 -6.38 13.41 -10.49
C ILE A 20 -6.21 14.29 -9.23
N PRO A 21 -7.22 14.56 -8.39
CA PRO A 21 -6.99 15.16 -7.08
C PRO A 21 -6.07 14.27 -6.22
N LEU A 22 -5.18 14.85 -5.40
CA LEU A 22 -4.22 14.04 -4.60
C LEU A 22 -4.96 13.07 -3.68
N GLU A 23 -6.05 13.53 -3.07
CA GLU A 23 -6.92 12.76 -2.18
C GLU A 23 -7.70 11.63 -2.85
N GLU A 24 -7.70 11.57 -4.19
CA GLU A 24 -8.33 10.51 -4.98
C GLU A 24 -7.29 9.50 -5.52
N ILE A 25 -5.99 9.71 -5.27
CA ILE A 25 -4.96 8.74 -5.65
C ILE A 25 -5.07 7.51 -4.75
N ASP A 26 -5.37 6.37 -5.36
CA ASP A 26 -5.41 5.09 -4.69
C ASP A 26 -4.38 4.14 -5.31
N MET A 27 -3.28 3.91 -4.59
CA MET A 27 -2.21 3.02 -5.01
C MET A 27 -2.51 1.54 -4.77
N SER A 28 -3.67 1.19 -4.21
CA SER A 28 -4.07 -0.20 -4.02
C SER A 28 -4.53 -0.85 -5.33
N ASN A 29 -5.05 -0.07 -6.28
CA ASN A 29 -5.62 -0.57 -7.53
C ASN A 29 -4.65 -1.52 -8.29
N PRO A 30 -5.00 -2.79 -8.57
CA PRO A 30 -4.10 -3.71 -9.26
C PRO A 30 -3.90 -3.36 -10.74
N ASP A 31 -4.84 -2.66 -11.38
CA ASP A 31 -4.80 -2.36 -12.81
C ASP A 31 -3.69 -1.36 -13.15
N ILE A 32 -3.39 -0.41 -12.25
CA ILE A 32 -2.24 0.48 -12.43
C ILE A 32 -0.91 -0.29 -12.46
N PHE A 33 -0.80 -1.42 -11.74
CA PHE A 33 0.37 -2.31 -11.79
C PHE A 33 0.35 -3.19 -13.04
N MET A 34 -0.81 -3.75 -13.38
CA MET A 34 -0.99 -4.61 -14.56
C MET A 34 -0.58 -3.89 -15.85
N HIS A 35 -0.79 -2.58 -15.91
CA HIS A 35 -0.49 -1.77 -17.08
C HIS A 35 0.77 -0.90 -16.96
N ASP A 36 1.61 -1.10 -15.95
CA ASP A 36 2.85 -0.33 -15.72
C ASP A 36 2.63 1.20 -15.61
N ALA A 37 1.45 1.60 -15.12
CA ALA A 37 1.01 2.99 -14.98
C ALA A 37 1.44 3.63 -13.64
N ILE A 38 2.16 2.88 -12.80
CA ILE A 38 2.50 3.27 -11.43
C ILE A 38 3.51 4.43 -11.37
N TRP A 39 4.40 4.55 -12.36
CA TRP A 39 5.58 5.42 -12.25
C TRP A 39 5.22 6.89 -12.09
N PRO A 40 4.32 7.46 -12.92
CA PRO A 40 3.98 8.87 -12.84
C PRO A 40 3.15 9.21 -11.58
N LEU A 41 2.34 8.26 -11.09
CA LEU A 41 1.61 8.41 -9.82
C LEU A 41 2.57 8.45 -8.63
N PHE A 42 3.49 7.49 -8.55
CA PHE A 42 4.52 7.49 -7.51
C PHE A 42 5.45 8.70 -7.59
N GLU A 43 5.76 9.20 -8.79
CA GLU A 43 6.54 10.44 -8.95
C GLU A 43 5.82 11.64 -8.34
N ARG A 44 4.52 11.77 -8.61
CA ARG A 44 3.71 12.83 -8.05
C ARG A 44 3.59 12.73 -6.53
N LEU A 45 3.28 11.56 -5.98
CA LEU A 45 3.20 11.35 -4.54
C LEU A 45 4.53 11.71 -3.86
N ARG A 46 5.68 11.25 -4.39
CA ARG A 46 6.99 11.62 -3.85
C ARG A 46 7.24 13.13 -3.84
N LYS A 47 6.68 13.87 -4.79
CA LYS A 47 6.88 15.31 -4.94
C LYS A 47 5.92 16.13 -4.08
N GLU A 48 4.66 15.73 -4.02
CA GLU A 48 3.55 16.55 -3.52
C GLU A 48 3.00 16.06 -2.17
N ASP A 49 2.92 14.75 -1.96
CA ASP A 49 2.36 14.15 -0.74
C ASP A 49 3.03 12.80 -0.42
N PRO A 50 4.26 12.80 0.13
CA PRO A 50 5.11 11.60 0.20
C PRO A 50 4.68 10.58 1.25
N VAL A 51 3.84 11.00 2.20
CA VAL A 51 3.19 10.17 3.22
C VAL A 51 1.69 10.39 3.03
N HIS A 52 1.15 9.70 2.03
CA HIS A 52 -0.18 9.96 1.50
C HIS A 52 -1.23 9.11 2.23
N TYR A 53 -2.33 9.73 2.66
CA TYR A 53 -3.45 9.04 3.28
C TYR A 53 -4.55 8.75 2.26
N CYS A 54 -4.76 7.48 1.96
CA CYS A 54 -5.89 7.02 1.19
C CYS A 54 -7.03 6.64 2.15
N LYS A 55 -8.20 7.28 1.99
CA LYS A 55 -9.33 7.12 2.92
C LYS A 55 -10.05 5.78 2.76
N GLU A 56 -9.99 5.19 1.57
CA GLU A 56 -10.80 4.03 1.22
C GLU A 56 -10.15 3.34 0.02
N ALA A 57 -9.55 2.16 0.25
CA ALA A 57 -8.99 1.34 -0.83
C ALA A 57 -10.07 0.93 -1.86
N CYS A 58 -9.65 0.69 -3.11
CA CYS A 58 -10.55 0.32 -4.19
C CYS A 58 -10.56 -1.19 -4.45
N VAL A 59 -9.56 -1.95 -3.98
CA VAL A 59 -9.46 -3.39 -4.30
C VAL A 59 -10.34 -4.27 -3.45
N ASP A 60 -10.61 -3.85 -2.22
CA ASP A 60 -11.45 -4.56 -1.24
C ASP A 60 -11.97 -3.55 -0.21
N GLU A 61 -13.26 -3.60 0.08
CA GLU A 61 -13.91 -2.70 1.04
C GLU A 61 -13.43 -2.98 2.48
N ASP A 62 -12.97 -4.19 2.77
CA ASP A 62 -12.55 -4.61 4.10
C ASP A 62 -11.16 -4.07 4.52
N ILE A 63 -10.35 -3.57 3.58
CA ILE A 63 -9.02 -2.99 3.86
C ILE A 63 -9.14 -1.68 4.65
N GLY A 64 -10.18 -0.89 4.38
CA GLY A 64 -10.35 0.43 4.96
C GLY A 64 -9.27 1.45 4.51
N PRO A 65 -8.98 2.47 5.35
CA PRO A 65 -8.00 3.51 5.03
C PRO A 65 -6.56 3.02 5.23
N TYR A 66 -5.63 3.54 4.43
CA TYR A 66 -4.20 3.19 4.53
C TYR A 66 -3.28 4.36 4.19
N TRP A 67 -1.99 4.20 4.50
CA TRP A 67 -0.94 5.16 4.19
C TRP A 67 0.02 4.64 3.13
N SER A 68 0.31 5.45 2.11
CA SER A 68 1.39 5.21 1.15
C SER A 68 2.62 6.02 1.54
N VAL A 69 3.71 5.33 1.90
CA VAL A 69 5.03 5.94 2.17
C VAL A 69 5.91 5.76 0.95
N THR A 70 6.25 6.86 0.25
CA THR A 70 6.75 6.77 -1.14
C THR A 70 8.20 7.20 -1.33
N LYS A 71 8.84 7.80 -0.31
CA LYS A 71 10.26 8.19 -0.34
C LYS A 71 11.13 7.15 0.30
N TYR A 72 12.29 6.89 -0.30
CA TYR A 72 13.27 5.92 0.19
C TYR A 72 13.62 6.08 1.68
N ASN A 73 13.97 7.28 2.12
CA ASN A 73 14.36 7.51 3.52
C ASN A 73 13.19 7.30 4.50
N ASP A 74 11.97 7.61 4.08
CA ASP A 74 10.78 7.45 4.91
C ASP A 74 10.40 5.97 5.01
N ILE A 75 10.51 5.23 3.90
CA ILE A 75 10.36 3.76 3.88
C ILE A 75 11.39 3.12 4.83
N MET A 76 12.66 3.50 4.74
CA MET A 76 13.70 3.01 5.64
C MET A 76 13.41 3.34 7.11
N ALA A 77 12.88 4.53 7.40
CA ALA A 77 12.50 4.93 8.75
C ALA A 77 11.33 4.10 9.31
N VAL A 78 10.37 3.71 8.47
CA VAL A 78 9.28 2.80 8.84
C VAL A 78 9.80 1.39 9.05
N ASP A 79 10.48 0.82 8.06
CA ASP A 79 10.96 -0.57 8.02
C ASP A 79 11.92 -0.89 9.17
N THR A 80 12.77 0.06 9.56
CA THR A 80 13.73 -0.14 10.66
C THR A 80 13.15 0.13 12.05
N ASN A 81 11.94 0.67 12.16
CA ASN A 81 11.31 1.06 13.42
C ASN A 81 10.13 0.15 13.79
N TYR A 82 10.41 -1.15 13.82
CA TYR A 82 9.46 -2.22 14.14
C TYR A 82 8.75 -2.09 15.49
N LYS A 83 9.27 -1.26 16.42
CA LYS A 83 8.62 -0.98 17.71
C LYS A 83 7.41 -0.05 17.58
N ILE A 84 7.37 0.75 16.53
CA ILE A 84 6.27 1.67 16.23
C ILE A 84 5.41 1.09 15.10
N PHE A 85 6.05 0.47 14.10
CA PHE A 85 5.38 -0.14 12.94
C PHE A 85 5.49 -1.67 13.03
N SER A 86 4.46 -2.29 13.61
CA SER A 86 4.38 -3.74 13.79
C SER A 86 4.21 -4.46 12.45
N SER A 87 4.78 -5.65 12.33
CA SER A 87 4.48 -6.59 11.23
C SER A 87 3.51 -7.70 11.66
N GLU A 88 3.05 -7.71 12.91
CA GLU A 88 2.16 -8.74 13.45
C GLU A 88 0.81 -8.74 12.70
N GLY A 89 0.36 -9.92 12.26
CA GLY A 89 -0.96 -10.11 11.64
C GLY A 89 -0.92 -10.13 10.12
N SER A 90 -0.44 -9.06 9.48
CA SER A 90 -0.32 -9.00 8.01
C SER A 90 0.85 -8.12 7.55
N ILE A 91 1.42 -8.49 6.39
CA ILE A 91 2.44 -7.71 5.66
C ILE A 91 2.00 -7.35 4.24
N THR A 92 0.77 -7.75 3.87
CA THR A 92 0.09 -7.29 2.66
C THR A 92 -0.92 -6.22 3.04
N LEU A 93 -1.40 -5.46 2.06
CA LEU A 93 -2.45 -4.47 2.31
C LEU A 93 -3.75 -5.11 2.83
N ASN A 94 -4.03 -6.35 2.40
CA ASN A 94 -5.19 -7.11 2.85
C ASN A 94 -4.87 -7.83 4.16
N ASP A 95 -5.84 -7.89 5.07
CA ASP A 95 -5.77 -8.72 6.26
C ASP A 95 -6.02 -10.19 5.91
N GLN A 96 -5.34 -11.09 6.63
CA GLN A 96 -5.65 -12.52 6.54
C GLN A 96 -6.94 -12.80 7.30
N GLN A 97 -7.83 -13.59 6.69
CA GLN A 97 -8.99 -14.12 7.40
C GLN A 97 -8.52 -14.98 8.58
N GLU A 98 -9.10 -14.78 9.76
CA GLU A 98 -8.67 -15.44 11.01
C GLU A 98 -8.62 -16.98 10.87
N GLU A 99 -9.58 -17.57 10.14
CA GLU A 99 -9.68 -19.01 9.92
C GLU A 99 -8.54 -19.58 9.04
N PHE A 100 -7.86 -18.73 8.27
CA PHE A 100 -6.79 -19.10 7.33
C PHE A 100 -5.42 -18.52 7.70
N THR A 101 -5.29 -17.95 8.90
CA THR A 101 -4.02 -17.37 9.34
C THR A 101 -2.98 -18.46 9.55
N THR A 102 -1.93 -18.45 8.72
CA THR A 102 -0.80 -19.39 8.82
C THR A 102 0.37 -18.72 9.52
N PRO A 103 1.02 -19.38 10.50
CA PRO A 103 2.18 -18.79 11.18
C PRO A 103 3.35 -18.60 10.20
N MET A 104 3.68 -17.35 9.91
CA MET A 104 4.83 -16.98 9.09
C MET A 104 5.67 -15.97 9.85
N PHE A 105 6.98 -16.22 10.02
CA PHE A 105 7.83 -15.33 10.80
C PHE A 105 7.86 -13.88 10.27
N ILE A 106 7.62 -13.68 8.96
CA ILE A 106 7.58 -12.34 8.34
C ILE A 106 6.43 -11.48 8.86
N ALA A 107 5.34 -12.08 9.33
CA ALA A 107 4.18 -11.40 9.90
C ALA A 107 4.15 -11.50 11.44
N MET A 108 5.33 -11.41 12.07
CA MET A 108 5.52 -11.48 13.52
C MET A 108 6.51 -10.41 13.97
N ASP A 109 6.32 -9.92 15.19
CA ASP A 109 7.31 -9.06 15.83
C ASP A 109 8.32 -9.84 16.70
N PRO A 110 9.49 -9.27 17.02
CA PRO A 110 10.36 -9.75 18.07
C PRO A 110 9.62 -9.86 19.43
N PRO A 111 9.90 -10.89 20.25
CA PRO A 111 11.01 -11.84 20.11
C PRO A 111 10.68 -13.10 19.29
N LYS A 112 9.43 -13.36 18.91
CA LYS A 112 9.04 -14.59 18.20
C LYS A 112 9.67 -14.67 16.82
N HIS A 113 9.65 -13.56 16.07
CA HIS A 113 10.30 -13.43 14.77
C HIS A 113 11.77 -13.90 14.83
N ASP A 114 12.54 -13.40 15.80
CA ASP A 114 13.99 -13.64 15.89
C ASP A 114 14.32 -15.12 16.11
N ILE A 115 13.48 -15.82 16.88
CA ILE A 115 13.64 -17.24 17.15
C ILE A 115 13.36 -18.05 15.87
N GLN A 116 12.28 -17.75 15.15
CA GLN A 116 11.92 -18.48 13.93
C GLN A 116 12.88 -18.21 12.78
N ARG A 117 13.32 -16.96 12.61
CA ARG A 117 14.26 -16.59 11.53
C ARG A 117 15.66 -17.19 11.70
N LYS A 118 16.07 -17.46 12.95
CA LYS A 118 17.39 -18.01 13.27
C LYS A 118 17.44 -19.55 13.16
N ALA A 119 16.30 -20.23 13.25
CA ALA A 119 16.20 -21.69 13.23
C ALA A 119 16.59 -22.28 11.87
#